data_AF-A0A1X0B7Y2-F1
#
_entry.id   AF-A0A1X0B7Y2-F1
#
_cell.length_a   1.000
_cell.length_b   1.000
_cell.length_c   1.000
_cell.angle_alpha   90.00
_cell.angle_beta   90.00
_cell.angle_gamma   90.00
#
_symmetry.space_group_name_H-M   'P 1'
#
loop_
_entity.id
_entity.type
_entity.pdbx_description
1 polymer ?
#
loop_
_entity_poly.entity_id
_entity_poly.type
_entity_poly.pdbx_seq_one_letter_code
_entity_poly.pdbx_strand_id
1 'polypeptide(L)'
;MRSDGIADPMRELPHMHAVIDEIETLALEGTASTGDKDRDRLAREDLMDRLYAPEPEGAERLNGKDYRAQVKPPEGFTPGEVEASFDAFTRAMSGMR
;
A
#
# COMPACT_ATOMS: atom_id res chain seq x y z
N MET A 1 -15.94 1.97 1.38
CA MET A 1 -15.46 0.85 2.23
C MET A 1 -16.60 -0.10 2.55
N ARG A 2 -16.40 -1.42 2.44
CA ARG A 2 -17.36 -2.40 2.99
C ARG A 2 -17.48 -2.15 4.50
N SER A 3 -18.70 -2.20 5.04
CA SER A 3 -19.02 -1.72 6.40
C SER A 3 -18.25 -2.40 7.52
N ASP A 4 -17.69 -3.60 7.28
CA ASP A 4 -17.05 -4.44 8.29
C ASP A 4 -15.52 -4.59 8.09
N GLY A 5 -14.92 -3.83 7.16
CA GLY A 5 -13.52 -3.99 6.78
C GLY A 5 -13.26 -5.25 5.93
N ILE A 6 -11.99 -5.49 5.60
CA ILE A 6 -11.54 -6.67 4.85
C ILE A 6 -10.48 -7.37 5.71
N ALA A 7 -10.80 -8.56 6.21
CA ALA A 7 -9.94 -9.26 7.17
C ALA A 7 -8.75 -9.95 6.47
N ASP A 8 -8.98 -10.50 5.28
CA ASP A 8 -7.95 -11.09 4.44
C ASP A 8 -8.07 -10.59 2.99
N PRO A 9 -7.39 -9.48 2.65
CA PRO A 9 -7.44 -8.91 1.30
C PRO A 9 -7.00 -9.88 0.21
N MET A 10 -6.08 -10.80 0.50
CA MET A 10 -5.55 -11.75 -0.47
C MET A 10 -6.53 -12.88 -0.80
N ARG A 11 -7.54 -13.08 0.05
CA ARG A 11 -8.56 -14.12 -0.11
C ARG A 11 -9.94 -13.56 -0.46
N GLU A 12 -10.24 -12.35 0.00
CA GLU A 12 -11.54 -11.69 -0.17
C GLU A 12 -11.60 -10.76 -1.40
N LEU A 13 -10.45 -10.39 -1.97
CA LEU A 13 -10.37 -9.60 -3.20
C LEU A 13 -9.92 -10.48 -4.37
N PRO A 14 -10.72 -10.57 -5.46
CA PRO A 14 -10.54 -11.58 -6.49
C PRO A 14 -9.34 -11.34 -7.42
N HIS A 15 -8.80 -10.11 -7.45
CA HIS A 15 -7.66 -9.73 -8.29
C HIS A 15 -6.92 -8.53 -7.71
N MET A 16 -5.64 -8.37 -8.08
CA MET A 16 -4.77 -7.28 -7.57
C MET A 16 -5.36 -5.88 -7.76
N HIS A 17 -6.10 -5.63 -8.84
CA HIS A 17 -6.76 -4.32 -9.02
C HIS A 17 -7.76 -4.00 -7.90
N ALA A 18 -8.49 -4.99 -7.38
CA ALA A 18 -9.45 -4.76 -6.31
C ALA A 18 -8.74 -4.44 -4.99
N VAL A 19 -7.53 -4.97 -4.78
CA VAL A 19 -6.66 -4.60 -3.65
C VAL A 19 -6.19 -3.15 -3.79
N ILE A 20 -5.77 -2.78 -5.00
CA ILE A 20 -5.29 -1.42 -5.28
C ILE A 20 -6.42 -0.40 -5.11
N ASP A 21 -7.63 -0.70 -5.56
CA ASP A 21 -8.81 0.18 -5.43
C ASP A 21 -9.17 0.46 -3.96
N GLU A 22 -9.11 -0.55 -3.09
CA GLU A 22 -9.39 -0.38 -1.65
C GLU A 22 -8.27 0.42 -0.94
N ILE A 23 -7.00 0.21 -1.34
CA ILE A 23 -5.87 1.00 -0.82
C ILE A 23 -5.97 2.46 -1.27
N GLU A 24 -6.34 2.72 -2.52
CA GLU A 24 -6.56 4.07 -3.03
C GLU A 24 -7.69 4.78 -2.27
N THR A 25 -8.79 4.07 -2.02
CA THR A 25 -9.92 4.58 -1.22
C THR A 25 -9.44 5.01 0.17
N LEU A 26 -8.64 4.18 0.83
CA LEU A 26 -8.12 4.47 2.17
C LEU A 26 -7.14 5.65 2.15
N ALA A 27 -6.30 5.76 1.12
CA ALA A 27 -5.39 6.89 0.94
C ALA A 27 -6.17 8.21 0.72
N LEU A 28 -7.23 8.17 -0.08
CA LEU A 28 -8.12 9.30 -0.33
C LEU A 28 -8.83 9.77 0.94
N GLU A 29 -9.38 8.85 1.72
CA GLU A 29 -10.01 9.17 3.01
C GLU A 29 -9.02 9.84 3.97
N GLY A 30 -7.75 9.40 3.96
CA GLY A 30 -6.67 10.02 4.73
C GLY A 30 -6.36 11.48 4.36
N THR A 31 -6.68 11.92 3.14
CA THR A 31 -6.50 13.32 2.72
C THR A 31 -7.56 14.28 3.25
N ALA A 32 -8.70 13.77 3.70
CA ALA A 32 -9.86 14.56 4.15
C ALA A 32 -9.85 14.81 5.68
N SER A 33 -8.67 15.06 6.26
CA SER A 33 -8.48 15.01 7.72
C SER A 33 -8.21 16.37 8.38
N THR A 34 -8.10 17.47 7.62
CA THR A 34 -7.60 18.74 8.18
C THR A 34 -8.68 19.75 8.52
N GLY A 35 -9.91 19.55 8.02
CA GLY A 35 -11.05 20.45 8.24
C GLY A 35 -11.00 21.75 7.42
N ASP A 36 -9.92 21.94 6.66
CA ASP A 36 -9.73 23.01 5.69
C ASP A 36 -9.92 22.45 4.28
N LYS A 37 -10.98 22.89 3.61
CA LYS A 37 -11.36 22.39 2.28
C LYS A 37 -10.30 22.65 1.22
N ASP A 38 -9.56 23.75 1.31
CA ASP A 38 -8.53 24.08 0.34
C ASP A 38 -7.29 23.21 0.54
N ARG A 39 -6.91 22.97 1.81
CA ARG A 39 -5.81 22.07 2.15
C ARG A 39 -6.13 20.62 1.78
N ASP A 40 -7.33 20.14 2.10
CA ASP A 40 -7.75 18.76 1.78
C ASP A 40 -7.81 18.55 0.25
N ARG A 41 -8.25 19.56 -0.51
CA ARG A 41 -8.22 19.53 -1.98
C ARG A 41 -6.79 19.40 -2.50
N LEU A 42 -5.88 20.24 -2.03
CA LEU A 42 -4.48 20.22 -2.48
C LEU A 42 -3.80 18.89 -2.14
N ALA A 43 -4.06 18.33 -0.95
CA ALA A 43 -3.53 17.03 -0.55
C ALA A 43 -4.05 15.89 -1.45
N ARG A 44 -5.32 15.96 -1.86
CA ARG A 44 -5.90 15.01 -2.81
C ARG A 44 -5.31 15.15 -4.20
N GLU A 45 -5.14 16.38 -4.70
CA GLU A 45 -4.54 16.63 -6.02
C GLU A 45 -3.09 16.13 -6.06
N ASP A 46 -2.29 16.42 -5.03
CA ASP A 46 -0.91 15.91 -4.90
C ASP A 46 -0.85 14.37 -4.84
N LEU A 47 -1.79 13.73 -4.14
CA LEU A 47 -1.89 12.27 -4.13
C LEU A 47 -2.16 11.73 -5.54
N MET A 48 -3.09 12.33 -6.28
CA MET A 48 -3.45 11.91 -7.64
C MET A 48 -2.28 12.11 -8.61
N ASP A 49 -1.56 13.22 -8.50
CA ASP A 49 -0.37 13.46 -9.30
C ASP A 49 0.70 12.39 -9.02
N ARG A 50 0.93 12.03 -7.75
CA ARG A 50 1.90 10.97 -7.42
C ARG A 50 1.52 9.59 -7.94
N LEU A 51 0.22 9.29 -8.03
CA LEU A 51 -0.27 7.98 -8.46
C LEU A 51 -0.40 7.84 -9.98
N TYR A 52 -0.79 8.91 -10.65
CA TYR A 52 -1.24 8.87 -12.05
C TYR A 52 -0.55 9.87 -12.96
N ALA A 53 0.40 10.68 -12.45
CA ALA A 53 1.19 11.52 -13.34
C ALA A 53 1.89 10.65 -14.41
N PRO A 54 2.09 11.22 -15.61
CA PRO A 54 2.89 10.55 -16.63
C PRO A 54 4.22 10.10 -16.05
N GLU A 55 4.69 8.93 -16.52
CA GLU A 55 6.01 8.45 -16.15
C GLU A 55 7.06 9.55 -16.44
N PRO A 56 7.87 9.92 -15.45
CA PRO A 56 8.91 10.92 -15.66
C PRO A 56 9.89 10.41 -16.72
N GLU A 57 10.46 11.34 -17.49
CA GLU A 57 11.46 11.00 -18.50
C GLU A 57 12.63 10.25 -17.84
N GLY A 58 12.93 9.05 -18.33
CA GLY A 58 13.95 8.18 -17.74
C GLY A 58 13.46 7.21 -16.66
N ALA A 59 12.15 7.07 -16.44
CA ALA A 59 11.61 6.02 -15.57
C ALA A 59 12.02 4.61 -16.05
N GLU A 60 12.65 3.84 -15.17
CA GLU A 60 13.03 2.45 -15.44
C GLU A 60 11.90 1.49 -15.08
N ARG A 61 11.58 0.56 -15.99
CA ARG A 61 10.66 -0.52 -15.69
C ARG A 61 11.33 -1.55 -14.78
N LEU A 62 10.83 -1.65 -13.55
CA LEU A 62 11.31 -2.62 -12.54
C LEU A 62 11.29 -4.08 -13.03
N ASN A 63 10.33 -4.44 -13.89
CA ASN A 63 10.20 -5.78 -14.46
C ASN A 63 10.40 -5.75 -15.98
N GLY A 64 11.64 -5.55 -16.41
CA GLY A 64 12.02 -5.53 -17.83
C GLY A 64 11.83 -6.87 -18.54
N LYS A 65 12.20 -6.92 -19.83
CA LYS A 65 12.07 -8.10 -20.71
C LYS A 65 12.73 -9.38 -20.18
N ASP A 66 13.73 -9.24 -19.31
CA ASP A 66 14.50 -10.34 -18.73
C ASP A 66 14.05 -10.69 -17.30
N TYR A 67 12.98 -10.05 -16.79
CA TYR A 67 12.43 -10.33 -15.48
C TYR A 67 11.93 -11.77 -15.40
N ARG A 68 12.45 -12.52 -14.42
CA ARG A 68 11.97 -13.84 -14.08
C ARG A 68 11.25 -13.74 -12.76
N ALA A 69 9.94 -13.98 -12.78
CA ALA A 69 9.12 -14.03 -11.57
C ALA A 69 9.75 -15.04 -10.60
N GLN A 70 10.17 -14.56 -9.44
CA GLN A 70 10.65 -15.44 -8.39
C GLN A 70 9.46 -16.13 -7.76
N VAL A 71 9.37 -17.44 -7.97
CA VAL A 71 8.27 -18.27 -7.44
C VAL A 71 8.46 -18.54 -5.93
N LYS A 72 9.70 -18.41 -5.44
CA LYS A 72 10.03 -18.55 -4.03
C LYS A 72 10.13 -17.16 -3.40
N PRO A 73 9.54 -16.94 -2.21
CA PRO A 73 9.80 -15.74 -1.44
C PRO A 73 11.31 -15.54 -1.23
N PRO A 74 11.79 -14.28 -1.20
CA PRO A 74 13.16 -13.99 -0.80
C PRO A 74 13.48 -14.57 0.58
N GLU A 75 14.76 -14.77 0.88
CA GLU A 75 15.19 -15.14 2.22
C GLU A 75 14.70 -14.09 3.24
N GLY A 76 14.19 -14.54 4.39
CA GLY A 76 13.58 -13.65 5.40
C GLY A 76 12.09 -13.34 5.18
N PHE A 77 11.48 -13.79 4.07
CA PHE A 77 10.06 -13.57 3.76
C PHE A 77 9.22 -14.85 3.80
N THR A 78 9.66 -15.87 4.54
CA THR A 78 8.76 -16.98 4.86
C THR A 78 7.67 -16.52 5.83
N PRO A 79 6.48 -17.15 5.85
CA PRO A 79 5.38 -16.70 6.71
C PRO A 79 5.77 -16.56 8.19
N GLY A 80 6.59 -17.46 8.72
CA GLY A 80 7.04 -17.40 10.12
C GLY A 80 8.03 -16.27 10.40
N GLU A 81 8.87 -15.89 9.44
CA GLU A 81 9.82 -14.79 9.58
C GLU A 81 9.13 -13.42 9.46
N VAL A 82 8.13 -13.33 8.57
CA VAL A 82 7.28 -12.15 8.45
C VAL A 82 6.52 -11.93 9.75
N GLU A 83 5.89 -12.98 10.28
CA GLU A 83 5.18 -12.91 11.56
C GLU A 83 6.11 -12.45 12.69
N ALA A 84 7.29 -13.05 12.82
CA ALA A 84 8.28 -12.66 13.83
C ALA A 84 8.72 -11.18 13.71
N SER A 85 8.80 -10.66 12.49
CA SER A 85 9.16 -9.25 12.24
C SER A 85 8.05 -8.29 12.66
N PHE A 86 6.79 -8.62 12.36
CA PHE A 86 5.64 -7.84 12.82
C PHE A 86 5.51 -7.88 14.35
N ASP A 87 5.76 -9.03 14.95
CA ASP A 87 5.79 -9.22 16.40
C ASP A 87 6.86 -8.32 17.06
N ALA A 88 8.07 -8.32 16.52
CA ALA A 88 9.16 -7.48 17.00
C ALA A 88 8.84 -5.99 16.87
N PHE A 89 8.29 -5.57 15.73
CA PHE A 89 7.85 -4.19 15.52
C PHE A 89 6.76 -3.78 16.51
N THR A 90 5.75 -4.63 16.71
CA THR A 90 4.63 -4.36 17.63
C THR A 90 5.11 -4.23 19.07
N ARG A 91 6.06 -5.08 19.49
CA ARG A 91 6.71 -4.98 20.82
C ARG A 91 7.51 -3.69 20.96
N ALA A 92 8.28 -3.31 19.94
CA ALA A 92 9.06 -2.06 19.95
C ALA A 92 8.13 -0.83 20.04
N MET A 93 7.04 -0.79 19.28
CA MET A 93 6.05 0.28 19.31
C MET A 93 5.28 0.33 20.64
N SER A 94 4.99 -0.83 21.24
CA SER A 94 4.29 -0.92 22.53
C SER A 94 5.21 -0.58 23.71
N GLY A 95 6.51 -0.82 23.61
CA GLY A 95 7.52 -0.49 24.62
C GLY A 95 8.05 0.95 24.54
N MET A 96 7.65 1.74 23.54
CA MET A 96 8.00 3.16 23.37
C MET A 96 6.99 4.10 24.04
N ARG A 97 6.13 3.57 24.93
CA ARG A 97 5.17 4.31 25.76
C ARG A 97 5.66 4.42 27.20
#